data_AF-A0A9Q3W953-F1
#
_entry.id   AF-A0A9Q3W953-F1
#
_cell.length_a   1.000
_cell.length_b   1.000
_cell.length_c   1.000
_cell.angle_alpha   90.00
_cell.angle_beta   90.00
_cell.angle_gamma   90.00
#
_symmetry.space_group_name_H-M   'P 1'
#
loop_
_entity.id
_entity.type
_entity.pdbx_description
1 polymer ?
#
loop_
_entity_poly.entity_id
_entity_poly.type
_entity_poly.pdbx_seq_one_letter_code
_entity_poly.pdbx_strand_id
1 'polypeptide(L)'
;IDRLTFVKTAQQLGFSLDEISDLLRLEDGAHCQEASALAEHKLGDVREKIDRLERIEKVLSEMVDRCHAQQGNITCPLIASLHEGLREAEDPRE
;
A
#
# COMPACT_ATOMS: atom_id res chain seq x y z
N ILE A 1 13.11 13.50 25.98
CA ILE A 1 12.13 13.70 24.89
C ILE A 1 11.29 12.42 24.84
N ASP A 2 9.97 12.58 24.79
CA ASP A 2 8.98 11.58 25.15
C ASP A 2 9.01 10.31 24.28
N ARG A 3 9.35 9.17 24.88
CA ARG A 3 9.24 7.82 24.30
C ARG A 3 7.87 7.57 23.65
N LEU A 4 6.81 8.20 24.15
CA LEU A 4 5.48 8.14 23.54
C LEU A 4 5.42 8.79 22.16
N THR A 5 6.07 9.95 21.99
CA THR A 5 6.17 10.63 20.69
C THR A 5 6.97 9.79 19.71
N PHE A 6 8.07 9.18 20.14
CA PHE A 6 8.85 8.26 19.33
C PHE A 6 7.99 7.10 18.79
N VAL A 7 7.30 6.39 19.68
CA VAL A 7 6.43 5.26 19.31
C VAL A 7 5.33 5.72 18.36
N LYS A 8 4.66 6.84 18.64
CA LYS A 8 3.59 7.36 17.76
C LYS A 8 4.09 7.71 16.36
N THR A 9 5.24 8.37 16.26
CA THR A 9 5.83 8.72 14.95
C THR A 9 6.22 7.46 14.19
N ALA A 10 6.85 6.48 14.83
CA ALA A 10 7.22 5.23 14.18
C ALA A 10 5.99 4.42 13.72
N GLN A 11 4.91 4.38 14.52
CA GLN A 11 3.64 3.77 14.11
C GLN A 11 3.03 4.46 12.88
N GLN A 12 3.09 5.80 12.80
CA GLN A 12 2.60 6.55 11.63
C GLN A 12 3.38 6.23 10.36
N LEU A 13 4.67 5.91 10.49
CA LEU A 13 5.53 5.47 9.37
C LEU A 13 5.30 4.00 8.99
N GLY A 14 4.48 3.26 9.72
CA GLY A 14 4.15 1.86 9.43
C GLY A 14 5.11 0.84 10.06
N PHE A 15 5.94 1.25 11.03
CA PHE A 15 6.69 0.29 11.84
C PHE A 15 5.75 -0.49 12.76
N SER A 16 5.97 -1.80 12.80
CA SER A 16 5.34 -2.72 13.74
C SER A 16 5.86 -2.50 15.16
N LEU A 17 5.14 -3.02 16.16
CA LEU A 17 5.56 -2.89 17.56
C LEU A 17 6.92 -3.55 17.82
N ASP A 18 7.26 -4.62 17.09
CA ASP A 18 8.55 -5.30 17.20
C ASP A 18 9.67 -4.44 16.63
N GLU A 19 9.50 -3.89 15.41
CA GLU A 19 10.48 -2.97 14.80
C GLU A 19 10.67 -1.70 15.64
N ILE A 20 9.60 -1.18 16.25
CA ILE A 20 9.69 -0.04 17.17
C ILE A 20 10.49 -0.40 18.43
N SER A 21 10.30 -1.61 18.94
CA SER A 21 11.06 -2.10 20.11
C SER A 21 12.54 -2.22 19.78
N ASP A 22 12.89 -2.64 18.56
CA ASP A 22 14.27 -2.68 18.10
C ASP A 22 14.83 -1.28 17.90
N LEU A 23 14.11 -0.36 17.27
CA LEU A 23 14.52 1.03 17.14
C LEU A 23 14.77 1.71 18.50
N LEU A 24 13.95 1.41 19.52
CA LEU A 24 14.16 1.92 20.89
C LEU A 24 15.43 1.37 21.56
N ARG A 25 15.90 0.18 21.18
CA ARG A 25 17.17 -0.38 21.68
C ARG A 25 18.37 0.34 21.08
N LEU A 26 18.20 0.95 19.92
CA LEU A 26 19.23 1.67 19.16
C LEU A 26 19.27 3.18 19.48
N GLU A 27 18.46 3.63 20.44
CA GLU A 27 18.24 5.05 20.78
C GLU A 27 19.46 5.72 21.46
N ASP A 28 20.46 4.95 21.89
CA ASP A 28 21.69 5.50 22.52
C ASP A 28 22.58 6.31 21.56
N GLY A 29 22.21 6.35 20.27
CA GLY A 29 22.81 7.21 19.25
C GLY A 29 24.06 6.64 18.58
N ALA A 30 24.53 5.46 18.99
CA ALA A 30 25.70 4.81 18.40
C ALA A 30 25.37 3.91 17.20
N HIS A 31 24.08 3.63 16.95
CA HIS A 31 23.60 2.59 16.04
C HIS A 31 22.93 3.11 14.76
N CYS A 32 23.48 4.17 14.16
CA CYS A 32 22.92 4.80 12.96
C CYS A 32 22.76 3.81 11.78
N GLN A 33 23.73 2.91 11.58
CA GLN A 33 23.67 1.91 10.50
C GLN A 33 22.54 0.89 10.69
N GLU A 34 22.34 0.42 11.92
CA GLU A 34 21.27 -0.54 12.24
C GLU A 34 19.89 0.11 12.11
N ALA A 35 19.75 1.36 12.56
CA ALA A 35 18.53 2.14 12.35
C ALA A 35 18.24 2.38 10.86
N SER A 36 19.28 2.64 10.04
CA SER A 36 19.15 2.77 8.58
C SER A 36 18.64 1.49 7.95
N ALA A 37 19.17 0.33 8.35
CA ALA A 37 18.74 -0.96 7.81
C ALA A 37 17.25 -1.24 8.08
N LEU A 38 16.77 -0.94 9.30
CA LEU A 38 15.34 -1.06 9.63
C LEU A 38 14.48 -0.09 8.80
N ALA A 39 14.95 1.14 8.59
CA ALA A 39 14.25 2.12 7.78
C ALA A 39 14.23 1.73 6.29
N GLU A 40 15.32 1.19 5.74
CA GLU A 40 15.42 0.71 4.36
C GLU A 40 14.47 -0.47 4.12
N HIS A 41 14.40 -1.42 5.05
CA HIS A 41 13.42 -2.50 5.01
C HIS A 41 11.99 -1.96 4.98
N LYS A 42 11.65 -1.04 5.91
CA LYS A 42 10.32 -0.43 5.94
C LYS A 42 10.00 0.34 4.67
N LEU A 43 10.98 1.03 4.10
CA LEU A 43 10.83 1.74 2.84
C LEU A 43 10.52 0.78 1.68
N GLY A 44 11.14 -0.40 1.67
CA GLY A 44 10.82 -1.49 0.75
C GLY A 44 9.36 -1.91 0.87
N ASP A 45 8.89 -2.24 2.08
CA ASP A 45 7.49 -2.63 2.35
C ASP A 45 6.50 -1.56 1.87
N VAL A 46 6.81 -0.28 2.14
CA VAL A 46 5.97 0.85 1.76
C VAL A 46 5.89 0.97 0.24
N ARG A 47 7.02 0.84 -0.47
CA ARG A 47 7.05 0.89 -1.94
C ARG A 47 6.23 -0.26 -2.55
N GLU A 48 6.40 -1.48 -2.05
CA GLU A 48 5.61 -2.62 -2.53
C GLU A 48 4.10 -2.41 -2.30
N LYS A 49 3.74 -1.85 -1.15
CA LYS A 49 2.35 -1.50 -0.84
C LYS A 49 1.81 -0.42 -1.78
N ILE A 50 2.59 0.60 -2.11
CA ILE A 50 2.22 1.63 -3.09
C ILE A 50 1.98 0.98 -4.45
N ASP A 51 2.93 0.19 -4.96
CA ASP A 51 2.80 -0.47 -6.27
C ASP A 51 1.57 -1.39 -6.34
N ARG A 52 1.22 -2.04 -5.23
CA ARG A 52 -0.01 -2.83 -5.11
C ARG A 52 -1.26 -1.94 -5.12
N LEU A 53 -1.25 -0.83 -4.39
CA LEU A 53 -2.38 0.08 -4.31
C LEU A 53 -2.63 0.80 -5.65
N GLU A 54 -1.58 1.22 -6.36
CA GLU A 54 -1.68 1.82 -7.70
C GLU A 54 -2.31 0.86 -8.71
N ARG A 55 -1.96 -0.43 -8.66
CA ARG A 55 -2.59 -1.46 -9.50
C ARG A 55 -4.08 -1.60 -9.20
N ILE A 56 -4.45 -1.61 -7.91
CA ILE A 56 -5.85 -1.67 -7.48
C ILE A 56 -6.61 -0.41 -7.91
N GLU A 57 -6.01 0.76 -7.72
CA GLU A 57 -6.57 2.04 -8.13
C GLU A 57 -6.87 2.06 -9.62
N LYS A 58 -5.92 1.65 -10.46
CA LYS A 58 -6.10 1.59 -11.91
C LYS A 58 -7.32 0.75 -12.29
N VAL A 59 -7.44 -0.46 -11.73
CA VAL A 59 -8.56 -1.37 -12.01
C VAL A 59 -9.89 -0.74 -11.56
N LEU A 60 -9.93 -0.15 -10.36
CA LEU A 60 -11.13 0.51 -9.86
C LEU A 60 -11.53 1.71 -10.72
N SER A 61 -10.57 2.52 -11.14
CA SER A 61 -10.78 3.68 -12.01
C SER A 61 -11.40 3.26 -13.35
N GLU A 62 -10.83 2.25 -14.01
CA GLU A 62 -11.37 1.70 -15.26
C GLU A 62 -12.80 1.16 -15.10
N MET A 63 -13.09 0.52 -13.96
CA MET A 63 -14.44 0.03 -13.68
C MET A 63 -15.45 1.16 -13.49
N VAL A 64 -15.06 2.22 -12.78
CA VAL A 64 -15.89 3.41 -12.57
C VAL A 64 -16.19 4.09 -13.91
N ASP A 65 -15.18 4.25 -14.77
CA ASP A 65 -15.34 4.84 -16.10
C ASP A 65 -16.29 4.01 -16.98
N ARG A 66 -16.15 2.69 -16.98
CA ARG A 66 -17.08 1.79 -17.70
C ARG A 66 -18.52 1.90 -17.17
N CYS A 67 -18.69 2.11 -15.86
CA CYS A 67 -20.02 2.33 -15.29
C CYS A 67 -20.61 3.68 -15.73
N HIS A 68 -19.81 4.74 -15.80
CA HIS A 68 -20.27 6.06 -16.24
C HIS A 68 -20.57 6.13 -17.74
N ALA A 69 -19.88 5.34 -18.56
CA ALA A 69 -20.09 5.30 -20.01
C ALA A 69 -21.38 4.57 -20.43
N GLN A 70 -21.98 3.77 -19.54
CA GLN A 70 -23.22 3.05 -19.79
C GLN A 70 -24.42 4.00 -19.80
N GLN A 71 -25.28 3.89 -20.82
CA GLN A 71 -26.57 4.60 -20.88
C GLN A 71 -27.75 3.62 -21.03
N GLY A 72 -28.77 3.79 -20.19
CA GLY A 72 -29.98 2.95 -20.18
C GLY A 72 -30.08 2.02 -18.96
N ASN A 73 -31.01 1.07 -19.01
CA ASN A 73 -31.22 0.10 -17.94
C ASN A 73 -30.47 -1.21 -18.24
N ILE A 74 -29.13 -1.17 -18.17
CA ILE A 74 -28.26 -2.33 -18.39
C ILE A 74 -27.55 -2.77 -17.11
N THR A 75 -27.15 -4.03 -17.09
CA THR A 75 -26.39 -4.66 -16.00
C THR A 75 -25.10 -3.89 -15.73
N CYS A 76 -24.82 -3.61 -14.45
CA CYS A 76 -23.63 -2.90 -14.01
C CYS A 76 -22.35 -3.66 -14.41
N PRO A 77 -21.47 -3.08 -15.24
CA PRO A 77 -20.23 -3.74 -15.69
C PRO A 77 -19.29 -4.10 -14.55
N LEU A 78 -19.27 -3.30 -13.47
CA LEU A 78 -18.47 -3.57 -12.28
C LEU A 78 -18.92 -4.88 -11.61
N ILE A 79 -20.22 -5.03 -11.36
CA ILE A 79 -20.77 -6.23 -10.72
C ILE A 79 -20.56 -7.47 -11.60
N ALA A 80 -20.70 -7.33 -12.92
CA ALA A 80 -20.40 -8.41 -13.87
C ALA A 80 -18.92 -8.83 -13.77
N SER A 81 -17.99 -7.87 -13.78
CA SER A 81 -16.55 -8.13 -13.69
C SER A 81 -16.15 -8.82 -12.37
N LEU A 82 -16.82 -8.50 -11.26
CA LEU A 82 -16.55 -9.15 -9.97
C LEU A 82 -17.00 -10.62 -9.95
N HIS A 83 -18.09 -10.98 -10.63
CA HIS A 83 -18.52 -12.38 -10.74
C HIS A 83 -17.63 -13.21 -11.66
N GLU A 84 -17.07 -12.61 -12.72
CA GLU A 84 -16.20 -13.31 -13.67
C GLU A 84 -14.76 -13.49 -13.16
N GLY A 85 -14.46 -12.86 -12.02
CA GLY A 85 -13.12 -12.64 -11.51
C GLY A 85 -12.44 -11.49 -12.25
N LEU A 86 -11.61 -10.72 -11.54
CA LEU A 86 -10.67 -9.78 -12.15
C LEU A 86 -9.63 -10.56 -12.97
N ARG A 87 -10.04 -11.11 -14.11
CA ARG A 87 -9.11 -11.62 -15.11
C ARG A 87 -8.37 -10.38 -15.58
N GLU A 88 -7.08 -10.33 -15.26
CA GLU A 88 -6.18 -9.28 -15.68
C GLU A 88 -6.50 -8.97 -17.14
N ALA A 89 -6.92 -7.74 -17.42
CA ALA A 89 -7.21 -7.30 -18.77
C ALA A 89 -5.93 -7.51 -19.58
N GLU A 90 -5.93 -8.58 -20.38
CA GLU A 90 -4.82 -8.94 -21.25
C GLU A 90 -4.54 -7.74 -22.16
N ASP A 91 -3.26 -7.36 -22.16
CA ASP A 91 -2.67 -6.27 -22.92
C ASP A 91 -3.13 -6.32 -24.40
N PRO A 92 -3.87 -5.32 -24.91
CA PRO A 92 -4.34 -5.32 -26.29
C PRO A 92 -3.24 -4.84 -27.25
N ARG A 93 -2.08 -5.51 -27.26
CA ARG A 93 -0.98 -5.26 -28.19
C ARG A 93 -0.35 -6.55 -28.71
N GLU A 94 -1.09 -7.22 -29.59
CA GLU A 94 -0.53 -8.05 -30.68
C GLU A 94 -0.68 -7.30 -32.01
#